data_AF-A0AAX2ZEA1-F1
#
_entry.id   AF-A0AAX2ZEA1-F1
#
_cell.length_a   1.000
_cell.length_b   1.000
_cell.length_c   1.000
_cell.angle_alpha   90.00
_cell.angle_beta   90.00
_cell.angle_gamma   90.00
#
_symmetry.space_group_name_H-M   'P 1'
#
loop_
_entity.id
_entity.type
_entity.pdbx_description
1 polymer ?
#
loop_
_entity_poly.entity_id
_entity_poly.type
_entity_poly.pdbx_seq_one_letter_code
_entity_poly.pdbx_strand_id
1 'polypeptide(L)'
;MLNNLDKKQKYTILILLSILAIVIGISYIVVINSQEKNTKNDIDNNSEIKKEVSISLNGDSILSKNNKNTFKLKLKMSQIPSNIYSSASFSISFDKNKVEFVDIEKGDILTYSSNSPSWEYDVKASNKRGQANIMYLDSTGGKESFTSKSIVEERKNNILILEFKLKDDVESGENISFKIKDAVFATVNGDKDNSSLSTKNKNIKFEDCNIKIE
;
A
#
# COMPACT_ATOMS: atom_id res chain seq x y z
N MET A 1 -48.74 41.68 24.51
CA MET A 1 -49.31 40.61 25.36
C MET A 1 -48.63 40.46 26.73
N LEU A 2 -47.92 41.48 27.26
CA LEU A 2 -47.16 41.38 28.54
C LEU A 2 -47.69 42.24 29.70
N ASN A 3 -48.68 43.11 29.46
CA ASN A 3 -49.09 44.11 30.46
C ASN A 3 -50.07 43.60 31.53
N ASN A 4 -50.63 42.39 31.40
CA ASN A 4 -51.59 41.80 32.35
C ASN A 4 -51.04 40.60 33.16
N LEU A 5 -49.72 40.44 33.28
CA LEU A 5 -49.09 39.33 34.01
C LEU A 5 -48.60 39.76 35.40
N ASP A 6 -48.76 38.88 36.40
CA ASP A 6 -48.27 39.09 37.75
C ASP A 6 -46.73 39.06 37.81
N LYS A 7 -46.14 39.70 38.83
CA LYS A 7 -44.70 39.94 38.99
C LYS A 7 -43.88 38.64 38.91
N LYS A 8 -44.41 37.53 39.45
CA LYS A 8 -43.80 36.20 39.39
C LYS A 8 -43.80 35.61 37.97
N GLN A 9 -44.90 35.78 37.23
CA GLN A 9 -45.04 35.31 35.84
C GLN A 9 -44.16 36.11 34.89
N LYS A 10 -44.03 37.43 35.11
CA LYS A 10 -43.08 38.29 34.37
C LYS A 10 -41.65 37.82 34.57
N TYR A 11 -41.28 37.42 35.79
CA TYR A 11 -39.94 36.90 36.10
C TYR A 11 -39.66 35.55 35.42
N THR A 12 -40.64 34.63 35.42
CA THR A 12 -40.51 33.34 34.73
C THR A 12 -40.38 33.51 33.22
N ILE A 13 -41.13 34.45 32.62
CA ILE A 13 -41.03 34.76 31.18
C ILE A 13 -39.67 35.39 30.85
N LEU A 14 -39.15 36.28 31.70
CA LEU A 14 -37.81 36.87 31.54
C LEU A 14 -36.71 35.81 31.58
N ILE A 15 -36.83 34.80 32.45
CA ILE A 15 -35.88 33.68 32.52
C ILE A 15 -35.99 32.77 31.28
N LEU A 16 -37.19 32.49 30.78
CA LEU A 16 -37.36 31.70 29.55
C LEU A 16 -36.83 32.43 28.31
N LEU A 17 -37.02 33.75 28.24
CA LEU A 17 -36.47 34.58 27.16
C LEU A 17 -34.94 34.63 27.20
N SER A 18 -34.32 34.66 28.38
CA SER A 18 -32.86 34.65 28.49
C SER A 18 -32.25 33.31 28.08
N ILE A 19 -32.90 32.18 28.44
CA ILE A 19 -32.47 30.84 28.00
C ILE A 19 -32.60 30.71 26.48
N LEU A 20 -33.71 31.18 25.90
CA LEU A 20 -33.92 31.15 24.44
C LEU A 20 -32.88 31.98 23.68
N ALA A 21 -32.50 33.14 24.21
CA ALA A 21 -31.45 33.97 23.63
C ALA A 21 -30.06 33.28 23.66
N ILE A 22 -29.75 32.53 24.72
CA ILE A 22 -28.50 31.75 24.82
C ILE A 22 -28.48 30.61 23.79
N VAL A 23 -29.59 29.88 23.62
CA VAL A 23 -29.67 28.77 22.64
C VAL A 23 -29.54 29.27 21.19
N ILE A 24 -30.14 30.43 20.88
CA ILE A 24 -29.96 31.08 19.57
C ILE A 24 -28.50 31.52 19.39
N GLY A 25 -27.87 32.09 20.42
CA GLY A 25 -26.46 32.49 20.39
C GLY A 25 -25.50 31.32 20.15
N ILE A 26 -25.68 30.19 20.82
CA ILE A 26 -24.85 28.98 20.64
C ILE A 26 -25.04 28.42 19.22
N SER A 27 -26.27 28.37 18.72
CA SER A 27 -26.56 27.91 17.35
C SER A 27 -25.91 28.82 16.31
N TYR A 28 -25.92 30.14 16.54
CA TYR A 28 -25.26 31.12 15.67
C TYR A 28 -23.74 30.96 15.65
N ILE A 29 -23.11 30.69 16.80
CA ILE A 29 -21.65 30.42 16.89
C ILE A 29 -21.26 29.14 16.16
N VAL A 30 -22.05 28.06 16.28
CA VAL A 30 -21.79 26.79 15.55
C VAL A 30 -21.90 26.99 14.03
N VAL A 31 -22.86 27.80 13.57
CA VAL A 31 -22.99 28.15 12.14
C VAL A 31 -21.81 28.99 11.67
N ILE A 32 -21.35 29.98 12.44
CA ILE A 32 -20.13 30.77 12.12
C ILE A 32 -18.89 29.86 12.02
N ASN A 33 -18.69 28.93 12.97
CA ASN A 33 -17.59 27.96 12.91
C ASN A 33 -17.72 26.96 11.74
N SER A 34 -18.93 26.70 11.24
CA SER A 34 -19.16 25.88 10.04
C SER A 34 -18.87 26.64 8.74
N GLN A 35 -18.96 27.98 8.77
CA GLN A 35 -18.75 28.88 7.63
C GLN A 35 -17.29 29.33 7.51
N GLU A 36 -16.52 29.45 8.61
CA GLU A 36 -15.06 29.65 8.55
C GLU A 36 -14.29 28.48 7.93
N LYS A 37 -14.89 27.28 7.85
CA LYS A 37 -14.34 26.14 7.09
C LYS A 37 -14.51 26.26 5.57
N ASN A 38 -15.20 27.28 5.07
CA ASN A 38 -15.43 27.47 3.65
C ASN A 38 -15.39 28.95 3.31
N THR A 39 -14.23 29.47 2.86
CA THR A 39 -14.10 30.32 1.65
C THR A 39 -12.68 30.92 1.54
N LYS A 40 -11.93 30.48 0.51
CA LYS A 40 -10.85 31.17 -0.23
C LYS A 40 -9.51 31.39 0.49
N ASN A 41 -8.45 30.70 0.10
CA ASN A 41 -7.66 30.81 -1.15
C ASN A 41 -6.30 31.40 -0.77
N ASP A 42 -5.47 30.59 -0.14
CA ASP A 42 -4.07 30.60 -0.51
C ASP A 42 -3.91 29.52 -1.57
N ILE A 43 -3.35 29.93 -2.70
CA ILE A 43 -2.87 29.04 -3.74
C ILE A 43 -1.72 28.25 -3.10
N ASP A 44 -2.05 27.17 -2.42
CA ASP A 44 -1.12 26.10 -2.14
C ASP A 44 -0.83 25.45 -3.49
N ASN A 45 0.24 25.90 -4.14
CA ASN A 45 0.88 25.20 -5.24
C ASN A 45 1.55 23.88 -4.77
N ASN A 46 1.05 23.26 -3.70
CA ASN A 46 1.15 21.83 -3.54
C ASN A 46 -0.11 21.21 -4.14
N SER A 47 -0.13 21.12 -5.47
CA SER A 47 -0.62 19.89 -6.09
C SER A 47 0.11 18.77 -5.35
N GLU A 48 -0.55 18.14 -4.37
CA GLU A 48 -0.13 16.86 -3.85
C GLU A 48 -0.04 15.97 -5.09
N ILE A 49 1.18 15.82 -5.62
CA ILE A 49 1.41 14.96 -6.77
C ILE A 49 0.93 13.61 -6.26
N LYS A 50 -0.23 13.16 -6.74
CA LYS A 50 -0.75 11.83 -6.42
C LYS A 50 0.30 10.87 -6.95
N LYS A 51 1.26 10.54 -6.08
CA LYS A 51 2.41 9.72 -6.44
C LYS A 51 1.83 8.42 -6.93
N GLU A 52 2.32 7.97 -8.06
CA GLU A 52 1.75 6.81 -8.70
C GLU A 52 2.21 5.56 -7.95
N VAL A 53 1.28 4.62 -7.74
CA VAL A 53 1.64 3.34 -7.12
C VAL A 53 2.42 2.53 -8.15
N SER A 54 3.63 2.14 -7.79
CA SER A 54 4.45 1.29 -8.63
C SER A 54 5.15 0.20 -7.83
N ILE A 55 5.46 -0.89 -8.53
CA ILE A 55 6.23 -2.02 -8.02
C ILE A 55 7.40 -2.31 -8.97
N SER A 56 8.56 -2.66 -8.47
CA SER A 56 9.73 -2.94 -9.31
C SER A 56 10.51 -4.15 -8.82
N LEU A 57 11.13 -4.87 -9.75
CA LEU A 57 12.16 -5.86 -9.44
C LEU A 57 13.53 -5.21 -9.57
N ASN A 58 14.33 -5.27 -8.50
CA ASN A 58 15.66 -4.68 -8.47
C ASN A 58 16.70 -5.75 -8.07
N GLY A 59 17.74 -5.91 -8.86
CA GLY A 59 18.89 -6.76 -8.58
C GLY A 59 20.16 -6.19 -9.19
N ASP A 60 21.24 -6.98 -9.17
CA ASP A 60 22.46 -6.63 -9.88
C ASP A 60 22.17 -6.57 -11.38
N SER A 61 22.63 -5.50 -12.06
CA SER A 61 22.46 -5.36 -13.51
C SER A 61 23.37 -6.27 -14.31
N ILE A 62 24.48 -6.73 -13.69
CA ILE A 62 25.49 -7.61 -14.27
C ILE A 62 25.82 -8.69 -13.25
N LEU A 63 25.88 -9.94 -13.68
CA LEU A 63 26.28 -11.08 -12.86
C LEU A 63 27.35 -11.89 -13.58
N SER A 64 28.37 -12.34 -12.86
CA SER A 64 29.39 -13.18 -13.48
C SER A 64 28.84 -14.56 -13.84
N LYS A 65 29.17 -15.10 -15.03
CA LYS A 65 28.89 -16.49 -15.43
C LYS A 65 29.36 -17.50 -14.39
N ASN A 66 30.48 -17.22 -13.72
CA ASN A 66 31.08 -18.11 -12.74
C ASN A 66 30.48 -17.95 -11.33
N ASN A 67 29.41 -17.17 -11.17
CA ASN A 67 28.76 -17.03 -9.87
C ASN A 67 28.07 -18.34 -9.47
N LYS A 68 28.66 -19.06 -8.53
CA LYS A 68 28.12 -20.30 -7.95
C LYS A 68 27.20 -20.06 -6.75
N ASN A 69 27.20 -18.85 -6.21
CA ASN A 69 26.36 -18.45 -5.10
C ASN A 69 24.97 -18.05 -5.60
N THR A 70 24.06 -17.92 -4.64
CA THR A 70 22.76 -17.31 -4.92
C THR A 70 22.91 -15.80 -5.13
N PHE A 71 21.95 -15.23 -5.86
CA PHE A 71 21.79 -13.79 -6.04
C PHE A 71 20.34 -13.40 -5.74
N LYS A 72 20.13 -12.10 -5.52
CA LYS A 72 18.88 -11.59 -4.94
C LYS A 72 18.18 -10.60 -5.87
N LEU A 73 16.87 -10.75 -5.99
CA LEU A 73 15.98 -9.77 -6.61
C LEU A 73 15.02 -9.22 -5.55
N LYS A 74 15.11 -7.91 -5.29
CA LYS A 74 14.24 -7.21 -4.35
C LYS A 74 12.97 -6.78 -5.08
N LEU A 75 11.81 -7.22 -4.60
CA LEU A 75 10.53 -6.69 -5.04
C LEU A 75 10.21 -5.45 -4.22
N LYS A 76 10.17 -4.28 -4.84
CA LYS A 76 10.02 -2.98 -4.16
C LYS A 76 8.69 -2.33 -4.48
N MET A 77 8.13 -1.57 -3.55
CA MET A 77 6.92 -0.77 -3.77
C MET A 77 7.22 0.72 -3.59
N SER A 78 6.68 1.60 -4.44
CA SER A 78 6.89 3.05 -4.28
C SER A 78 6.14 3.60 -3.07
N GLN A 79 4.90 3.14 -2.90
CA GLN A 79 3.97 3.51 -1.83
C GLN A 79 2.72 2.65 -1.91
N ILE A 80 1.90 2.69 -0.86
CA ILE A 80 0.59 2.02 -0.83
C ILE A 80 -0.46 3.04 -0.34
N PRO A 81 -1.59 3.24 -1.06
CA PRO A 81 -2.63 4.16 -0.64
C PRO A 81 -3.22 3.77 0.72
N SER A 82 -3.70 4.75 1.48
CA SER A 82 -4.30 4.52 2.79
C SER A 82 -5.53 3.61 2.70
N ASN A 83 -5.35 2.34 3.08
CA ASN A 83 -6.38 1.33 3.21
C ASN A 83 -5.86 0.16 4.07
N ILE A 84 -6.69 -0.86 4.28
CA ILE A 84 -6.35 -2.13 4.92
C ILE A 84 -6.30 -3.19 3.82
N TYR A 85 -5.09 -3.68 3.53
CA TYR A 85 -4.89 -4.75 2.56
C TYR A 85 -4.60 -6.05 3.30
N SER A 86 -5.62 -6.90 3.39
CA SER A 86 -5.56 -8.16 4.14
C SER A 86 -4.90 -9.30 3.37
N SER A 87 -4.62 -9.12 2.09
CA SER A 87 -3.87 -10.10 1.31
C SER A 87 -3.03 -9.44 0.23
N ALA A 88 -1.93 -10.09 -0.13
CA ALA A 88 -1.11 -9.72 -1.27
C ALA A 88 -0.68 -10.96 -2.04
N SER A 89 -0.51 -10.84 -3.35
CA SER A 89 0.04 -11.94 -4.16
C SER A 89 0.86 -11.41 -5.32
N PHE A 90 1.92 -12.14 -5.67
CA PHE A 90 2.83 -11.81 -6.76
C PHE A 90 3.09 -13.02 -7.64
N SER A 91 3.27 -12.76 -8.92
CA SER A 91 3.65 -13.76 -9.92
C SER A 91 4.82 -13.23 -10.72
N ILE A 92 6.01 -13.80 -10.51
CA ILE A 92 7.26 -13.38 -11.17
C ILE A 92 7.74 -14.47 -12.11
N SER A 93 7.78 -14.23 -13.42
CA SER A 93 8.31 -15.21 -14.39
C SER A 93 9.81 -15.09 -14.55
N PHE A 94 10.48 -16.22 -14.76
CA PHE A 94 11.91 -16.33 -15.02
C PHE A 94 12.20 -17.46 -16.02
N ASP A 95 13.36 -17.42 -16.67
CA ASP A 95 13.79 -18.54 -17.52
C ASP A 95 14.30 -19.71 -16.67
N LYS A 96 13.45 -20.72 -16.47
CA LYS A 96 13.77 -21.92 -15.71
C LYS A 96 14.91 -22.76 -16.31
N ASN A 97 15.32 -22.51 -17.55
CA ASN A 97 16.48 -23.19 -18.13
C ASN A 97 17.79 -22.48 -17.77
N LYS A 98 17.73 -21.21 -17.33
CA LYS A 98 18.90 -20.40 -17.02
C LYS A 98 19.10 -20.16 -15.52
N VAL A 99 18.01 -20.10 -14.77
CA VAL A 99 18.05 -19.90 -13.31
C VAL A 99 17.16 -20.87 -12.58
N GLU A 100 17.49 -21.07 -11.30
CA GLU A 100 16.68 -21.79 -10.33
C GLU A 100 16.22 -20.81 -9.25
N PHE A 101 14.92 -20.77 -8.99
CA PHE A 101 14.35 -20.09 -7.82
C PHE A 101 14.62 -20.93 -6.59
N VAL A 102 15.25 -20.34 -5.57
CA VAL A 102 15.73 -21.06 -4.39
C VAL A 102 14.81 -20.83 -3.20
N ASP A 103 14.60 -19.57 -2.85
CA ASP A 103 13.86 -19.19 -1.65
C ASP A 103 13.34 -17.74 -1.74
N ILE A 104 12.64 -17.28 -0.70
CA ILE A 104 12.38 -15.87 -0.45
C ILE A 104 12.85 -15.47 0.95
N GLU A 105 13.47 -14.30 1.04
CA GLU A 105 13.74 -13.63 2.30
C GLU A 105 12.69 -12.55 2.57
N LYS A 106 12.53 -12.24 3.86
CA LYS A 106 11.68 -11.15 4.31
C LYS A 106 12.21 -9.81 3.79
N GLY A 107 11.29 -9.00 3.29
CA GLY A 107 11.55 -7.60 3.04
C GLY A 107 11.60 -6.78 4.33
N ASP A 108 11.64 -5.47 4.18
CA ASP A 108 11.66 -4.50 5.29
C ASP A 108 10.30 -3.81 5.49
N ILE A 109 9.30 -4.09 4.64
CA ILE A 109 7.92 -3.70 4.92
C ILE A 109 7.37 -4.50 6.10
N LEU A 110 6.60 -3.82 6.93
CA LEU A 110 5.95 -4.41 8.09
C LEU A 110 4.43 -4.32 7.98
N THR A 111 3.74 -5.28 8.57
CA THR A 111 2.29 -5.26 8.76
C THR A 111 1.92 -4.15 9.75
N TYR A 112 0.61 -3.89 9.89
CA TYR A 112 0.09 -2.90 10.82
C TYR A 112 0.61 -3.07 12.27
N SER A 113 0.83 -4.31 12.71
CA SER A 113 1.35 -4.64 14.04
C SER A 113 2.88 -4.63 14.15
N SER A 114 3.58 -4.16 13.12
CA SER A 114 5.05 -4.14 13.03
C SER A 114 5.72 -5.52 12.87
N ASN A 115 5.02 -6.53 12.35
CA ASN A 115 5.62 -7.83 12.02
C ASN A 115 6.00 -7.92 10.54
N SER A 116 6.97 -8.78 10.21
CA SER A 116 7.20 -9.13 8.81
C SER A 116 6.10 -10.07 8.31
N PRO A 117 5.57 -9.88 7.09
CA PRO A 117 4.59 -10.79 6.50
C PRO A 117 5.15 -12.21 6.37
N SER A 118 4.29 -13.21 6.59
CA SER A 118 4.60 -14.63 6.40
C SER A 118 4.14 -15.07 5.01
N TRP A 119 5.07 -15.09 4.06
CA TRP A 119 4.79 -15.42 2.66
C TRP A 119 4.70 -16.93 2.42
N GLU A 120 3.74 -17.35 1.61
CA GLU A 120 3.55 -18.72 1.13
C GLU A 120 3.96 -18.85 -0.34
N TYR A 121 4.72 -19.90 -0.66
CA TYR A 121 5.27 -20.17 -1.99
C TYR A 121 5.67 -21.65 -2.09
N ASP A 122 5.82 -22.15 -3.32
CA ASP A 122 6.29 -23.51 -3.59
C ASP A 122 7.47 -23.47 -4.57
N VAL A 123 8.67 -23.79 -4.08
CA VAL A 123 9.92 -23.79 -4.84
C VAL A 123 9.88 -24.81 -6.00
N LYS A 124 9.41 -26.04 -5.73
CA LYS A 124 9.37 -27.13 -6.72
C LYS A 124 8.40 -26.80 -7.85
N ALA A 125 7.19 -26.38 -7.51
CA ALA A 125 6.20 -25.96 -8.48
C ALA A 125 6.68 -24.74 -9.28
N SER A 126 7.40 -23.81 -8.64
CA SER A 126 7.94 -22.61 -9.29
C SER A 126 8.97 -22.95 -10.36
N ASN A 127 9.97 -23.78 -10.02
CA ASN A 127 10.99 -24.21 -10.96
C ASN A 127 10.44 -25.09 -12.09
N LYS A 128 9.39 -25.89 -11.83
CA LYS A 128 8.72 -26.67 -12.88
C LYS A 128 8.13 -25.78 -13.97
N ARG A 129 7.54 -24.63 -13.61
CA ARG A 129 6.81 -23.74 -14.53
C ARG A 129 7.61 -22.51 -15.01
N GLY A 130 8.69 -22.12 -14.33
CA GLY A 130 9.44 -20.89 -14.65
C GLY A 130 8.73 -19.63 -14.16
N GLN A 131 8.08 -19.72 -13.01
CA GLN A 131 7.38 -18.60 -12.38
C GLN A 131 7.38 -18.81 -10.87
N ALA A 132 7.60 -17.78 -10.08
CA ALA A 132 7.40 -17.79 -8.63
C ALA A 132 6.01 -17.22 -8.35
N ASN A 133 5.15 -17.99 -7.69
CA ASN A 133 3.85 -17.52 -7.20
C ASN A 133 3.97 -17.42 -5.69
N ILE A 134 3.72 -16.23 -5.16
CA ILE A 134 3.92 -15.91 -3.76
C ILE A 134 2.64 -15.26 -3.25
N MET A 135 2.18 -15.68 -2.07
CA MET A 135 0.93 -15.19 -1.49
C MET A 135 1.11 -14.85 -0.02
N TYR A 136 0.35 -13.88 0.44
CA TYR A 136 0.19 -13.53 1.84
C TYR A 136 -1.29 -13.34 2.15
N LEU A 137 -1.73 -13.88 3.29
CA LEU A 137 -3.08 -13.72 3.80
C LEU A 137 -3.02 -13.40 5.30
N ASP A 138 -3.62 -12.28 5.68
CA ASP A 138 -3.84 -11.92 7.08
C ASP A 138 -4.99 -12.76 7.67
N SER A 139 -4.62 -13.70 8.54
CA SER A 139 -5.56 -14.55 9.28
C SER A 139 -6.04 -13.95 10.62
N THR A 140 -5.57 -12.75 10.97
CA THR A 140 -5.85 -12.09 12.25
C THR A 140 -7.01 -11.10 12.19
N GLY A 141 -7.66 -10.96 11.03
CA GLY A 141 -8.80 -10.06 10.85
C GLY A 141 -8.43 -8.58 10.76
N GLY A 142 -7.24 -8.25 10.26
CA GLY A 142 -6.81 -6.87 10.01
C GLY A 142 -5.54 -6.45 10.74
N LYS A 143 -5.16 -7.17 11.80
CA LYS A 143 -4.01 -6.79 12.65
C LYS A 143 -2.68 -6.97 11.92
N GLU A 144 -2.60 -7.92 11.01
CA GLU A 144 -1.42 -8.19 10.19
C GLU A 144 -1.58 -7.66 8.75
N SER A 145 -2.54 -6.79 8.49
CA SER A 145 -2.75 -6.23 7.14
C SER A 145 -1.67 -5.21 6.78
N PHE A 146 -1.47 -4.99 5.48
CA PHE A 146 -0.68 -3.85 5.00
C PHE A 146 -1.50 -2.56 5.11
N THR A 147 -0.82 -1.45 5.39
CA THR A 147 -1.40 -0.10 5.42
C THR A 147 -0.41 0.89 4.80
N SER A 148 -0.80 2.15 4.64
CA SER A 148 0.14 3.22 4.21
C SER A 148 1.37 3.34 5.11
N LYS A 149 1.26 2.94 6.39
CA LYS A 149 2.38 2.91 7.35
C LYS A 149 3.34 1.72 7.14
N SER A 150 2.95 0.74 6.33
CA SER A 150 3.81 -0.41 6.01
C SER A 150 5.03 -0.01 5.19
N ILE A 151 4.99 1.15 4.53
CA ILE A 151 6.09 1.71 3.76
C ILE A 151 6.52 2.99 4.48
N VAL A 152 7.54 2.87 5.32
CA VAL A 152 8.12 3.99 6.08
C VAL A 152 9.34 4.49 5.32
N GLU A 153 9.17 5.61 4.61
CA GLU A 153 10.23 6.33 3.87
C GLU A 153 10.87 5.53 2.70
N GLU A 154 11.55 6.24 1.79
CA GLU A 154 12.12 5.68 0.54
C GLU A 154 13.20 4.59 0.75
N ARG A 155 13.57 4.30 2.01
CA ARG A 155 14.62 3.33 2.35
C ARG A 155 14.11 1.95 2.76
N LYS A 156 12.85 1.82 3.23
CA LYS A 156 12.28 0.53 3.69
C LYS A 156 11.04 0.15 2.88
N ASN A 157 11.28 -0.23 1.64
CA ASN A 157 10.21 -0.46 0.67
C ASN A 157 10.35 -1.76 -0.13
N ASN A 158 11.20 -2.67 0.33
CA ASN A 158 11.30 -4.04 -0.15
C ASN A 158 10.14 -4.85 0.45
N ILE A 159 9.23 -5.30 -0.40
CA ILE A 159 8.13 -6.19 -0.02
C ILE A 159 8.67 -7.55 0.41
N LEU A 160 9.52 -8.12 -0.44
CA LEU A 160 10.19 -9.41 -0.27
C LEU A 160 11.43 -9.44 -1.15
N ILE A 161 12.30 -10.41 -0.90
CA ILE A 161 13.52 -10.62 -1.67
C ILE A 161 13.49 -12.03 -2.21
N LEU A 162 13.49 -12.19 -3.54
CA LEU A 162 13.58 -13.49 -4.19
C LEU A 162 15.03 -13.90 -4.34
N GLU A 163 15.32 -15.15 -4.01
CA GLU A 163 16.65 -15.74 -4.13
C GLU A 163 16.69 -16.69 -5.34
N PHE A 164 17.71 -16.52 -6.16
CA PHE A 164 17.93 -17.31 -7.37
C PHE A 164 19.37 -17.82 -7.44
N LYS A 165 19.57 -18.85 -8.24
CA LYS A 165 20.88 -19.39 -8.59
C LYS A 165 21.01 -19.51 -10.10
N LEU A 166 22.18 -19.18 -10.66
CA LEU A 166 22.49 -19.47 -12.06
C LEU A 166 22.64 -20.98 -12.27
N LYS A 167 22.19 -21.46 -13.42
CA LYS A 167 22.49 -22.82 -13.89
C LYS A 167 23.82 -22.86 -14.63
N ASP A 168 24.40 -24.05 -14.71
CA ASP A 168 25.76 -24.25 -15.24
C ASP A 168 25.87 -23.98 -16.76
N ASP A 169 24.75 -23.96 -17.50
CA ASP A 169 24.66 -23.78 -18.94
C ASP A 169 24.38 -22.33 -19.38
N VAL A 170 24.47 -21.38 -18.45
CA VAL A 170 24.38 -19.95 -18.73
C VAL A 170 25.70 -19.47 -19.34
N GLU A 171 25.62 -18.70 -20.43
CA GLU A 171 26.80 -18.22 -21.17
C GLU A 171 27.01 -16.71 -21.03
N SER A 172 28.26 -16.25 -21.10
CA SER A 172 28.58 -14.83 -21.10
C SER A 172 27.94 -14.14 -22.32
N GLY A 173 27.37 -12.95 -22.09
CA GLY A 173 26.61 -12.20 -23.09
C GLY A 173 25.10 -12.48 -23.09
N GLU A 174 24.63 -13.49 -22.36
CA GLU A 174 23.20 -13.72 -22.18
C GLU A 174 22.55 -12.63 -21.30
N ASN A 175 21.26 -12.38 -21.54
CA ASN A 175 20.44 -11.51 -20.71
C ASN A 175 19.29 -12.32 -20.11
N ILE A 176 19.25 -12.40 -18.79
CA ILE A 176 18.22 -13.12 -18.05
C ILE A 176 17.14 -12.13 -17.61
N SER A 177 15.91 -12.36 -18.07
CA SER A 177 14.77 -11.48 -17.82
C SER A 177 13.86 -12.03 -16.73
N PHE A 178 13.51 -11.18 -15.78
CA PHE A 178 12.57 -11.44 -14.69
C PHE A 178 11.40 -10.48 -14.82
N LYS A 179 10.18 -11.02 -14.94
CA LYS A 179 9.01 -10.21 -15.27
C LYS A 179 7.90 -10.32 -14.26
N ILE A 180 7.33 -9.18 -13.88
CA ILE A 180 6.14 -9.10 -13.05
C ILE A 180 4.93 -9.44 -13.93
N LYS A 181 4.39 -10.64 -13.77
CA LYS A 181 3.18 -11.09 -14.49
C LYS A 181 1.91 -10.61 -13.83
N ASP A 182 1.89 -10.61 -12.51
CA ASP A 182 0.77 -10.15 -11.69
C ASP A 182 1.28 -9.67 -10.34
N ALA A 183 0.67 -8.62 -9.83
CA ALA A 183 0.84 -8.16 -8.46
C ALA A 183 -0.51 -7.66 -7.98
N VAL A 184 -0.96 -8.12 -6.82
CA VAL A 184 -2.27 -7.79 -6.24
C VAL A 184 -2.10 -7.46 -4.77
N PHE A 185 -2.75 -6.40 -4.31
CA PHE A 185 -3.02 -6.11 -2.91
C PHE A 185 -4.54 -5.97 -2.75
N ALA A 186 -5.16 -6.91 -2.06
CA ALA A 186 -6.62 -6.93 -1.93
C ALA A 186 -7.08 -6.32 -0.61
N THR A 187 -8.15 -5.54 -0.70
CA THR A 187 -8.87 -4.95 0.43
C THR A 187 -10.17 -5.71 0.62
N VAL A 188 -10.75 -5.63 1.82
CA VAL A 188 -12.02 -6.34 2.15
C VAL A 188 -13.19 -5.89 1.26
N ASN A 189 -13.21 -4.62 0.84
CA ASN A 189 -14.28 -4.04 0.01
C ASN A 189 -13.88 -3.78 -1.44
N GLY A 190 -12.74 -4.32 -1.89
CA GLY A 190 -12.11 -3.97 -3.16
C GLY A 190 -12.99 -4.08 -4.39
N ASP A 191 -13.84 -5.10 -4.45
CA ASP A 191 -14.77 -5.31 -5.57
C ASP A 191 -15.91 -4.28 -5.60
N LYS A 192 -16.23 -3.67 -4.45
CA LYS A 192 -17.32 -2.68 -4.33
C LYS A 192 -16.83 -1.26 -4.56
N ASP A 193 -15.62 -0.94 -4.08
CA ASP A 193 -15.09 0.42 -4.06
C ASP A 193 -13.84 0.64 -4.93
N ASN A 194 -13.39 -0.39 -5.66
CA ASN A 194 -12.18 -0.39 -6.49
C ASN A 194 -10.90 -0.05 -5.73
N SER A 195 -10.86 -0.27 -4.42
CA SER A 195 -9.70 0.07 -3.60
C SER A 195 -8.58 -0.97 -3.61
N SER A 196 -8.82 -2.16 -4.17
CA SER A 196 -7.77 -3.16 -4.38
C SER A 196 -6.80 -2.74 -5.47
N LEU A 197 -5.53 -3.00 -5.26
CA LEU A 197 -4.48 -2.73 -6.23
C LEU A 197 -4.18 -3.98 -7.04
N SER A 198 -4.08 -3.86 -8.35
CA SER A 198 -3.61 -4.91 -9.23
C SER A 198 -2.98 -4.34 -10.51
N THR A 199 -1.93 -4.99 -11.00
CA THR A 199 -1.38 -4.70 -12.34
C THR A 199 -2.41 -4.96 -13.44
N LYS A 200 -3.32 -5.92 -13.28
CA LYS A 200 -4.43 -6.18 -14.23
C LYS A 200 -5.44 -5.04 -14.27
N ASN A 201 -5.74 -4.45 -13.12
CA ASN A 201 -6.60 -3.27 -13.01
C ASN A 201 -5.88 -1.98 -13.39
N LYS A 202 -4.59 -2.06 -13.78
CA LYS A 202 -3.75 -0.95 -14.24
C LYS A 202 -3.64 0.20 -13.24
N ASN A 203 -3.85 -0.08 -11.95
CA ASN A 203 -3.68 0.88 -10.86
C ASN A 203 -2.37 0.66 -10.09
N ILE A 204 -1.53 -0.26 -10.56
CA ILE A 204 -0.13 -0.44 -10.20
C ILE A 204 0.69 -0.38 -11.49
N LYS A 205 1.65 0.55 -11.58
CA LYS A 205 2.72 0.48 -12.59
C LYS A 205 3.78 -0.52 -12.18
N PHE A 206 4.44 -1.15 -13.13
CA PHE A 206 5.46 -2.14 -12.80
C PHE A 206 6.71 -2.01 -13.67
N GLU A 207 7.85 -2.39 -13.09
CA GLU A 207 9.14 -2.44 -13.77
C GLU A 207 9.80 -3.82 -13.57
N ASP A 208 10.13 -4.45 -14.69
CA ASP A 208 10.79 -5.75 -14.75
C ASP A 208 12.31 -5.61 -14.49
N CYS A 209 13.00 -6.73 -14.25
CA CYS A 209 14.45 -6.74 -14.08
C CYS A 209 15.11 -7.54 -15.21
N ASN A 210 16.25 -7.06 -15.71
CA ASN A 210 17.11 -7.81 -16.61
C ASN A 210 18.53 -7.81 -16.05
N ILE A 211 19.15 -8.99 -16.06
CA ILE A 211 20.52 -9.19 -15.60
C ILE A 211 21.36 -9.65 -16.79
N LYS A 212 22.42 -8.94 -17.09
CA LYS A 212 23.40 -9.35 -18.10
C LYS A 212 24.42 -10.30 -17.47
N ILE A 213 24.79 -11.36 -18.20
CA ILE A 213 25.82 -12.30 -17.77
C ILE A 213 27.16 -11.95 -18.39
N GLU A 214 28.22 -11.91 -17.57
CA GLU A 214 29.60 -11.62 -17.98
C GLU A 214 30.61 -12.69 -17.57
#